data_AF-A0A212RY08-F1
#
_entry.id   AF-A0A212RY08-F1
#
_cell.length_a   1.000
_cell.length_b   1.000
_cell.length_c   1.000
_cell.angle_alpha   90.00
_cell.angle_beta   90.00
_cell.angle_gamma   90.00
#
_symmetry.space_group_name_H-M   'P 1'
#
loop_
_entity.id
_entity.type
_entity.pdbx_description
1 polymer ?
#
loop_
_entity_poly.entity_id
_entity_poly.type
_entity_poly.pdbx_seq_one_letter_code
_entity_poly.pdbx_strand_id
1 'polypeptide(L)'
;MHGFYRLIAFSRLSVFVEEKRKKASLMSDAVDLIAAFEDYAELSEAVQRRIIEIDNKPHREKRLRLLPTREAARLLGISDSYLRRLVLEEEDVPKGQPIGKTQRGFTLEEVNRIRAHLLLKTGDDRYRVGRRRERGDKLQVVTLSNFKGGAAKTTTAVHLAQFLAFKGYKVLLLDLDSQASATTQFGFQPDDDFSEAETLYPFLRGDVDSLASLIRPTYWTNLDIIPANLGLYRIEFELPVRQMRQTNFRFWRLLEDGIKTIEDRYDVVVCDCPPSLGYLSINAIFASTALIVPAPPSMLDFASTGRFFRMMADTLRDIAEYEGGSSKMLDFVRILITKYNTVDRNHQRISAWMVSTFADRLLDQKMAITTALDMAGNIKRTLYELEVSKNRKSYERARDYLDGVNGEIEALILAQWPGSASGKGGRDAAPD
;
A
#
# COMPACT_ATOMS: atom_id res chain seq x y z
N MET A 1 10.09 15.45 -42.03
CA MET A 1 9.57 14.06 -42.00
C MET A 1 8.80 13.71 -40.70
N HIS A 2 8.06 14.64 -40.08
CA HIS A 2 7.22 14.34 -38.89
C HIS A 2 5.74 14.73 -39.07
N GLY A 3 5.39 15.49 -40.12
CA GLY A 3 3.99 15.82 -40.45
C GLY A 3 3.27 14.77 -41.29
N PHE A 4 3.99 14.01 -42.11
CA PHE A 4 3.40 13.06 -43.06
C PHE A 4 2.90 11.76 -42.40
N TYR A 5 3.54 11.29 -41.33
CA TYR A 5 3.10 10.10 -40.59
C TYR A 5 1.82 10.33 -39.75
N ARG A 6 1.56 11.57 -39.31
CA ARG A 6 0.34 11.93 -38.57
C ARG A 6 -0.92 11.89 -39.45
N LEU A 7 -0.80 12.23 -40.73
CA LEU A 7 -1.94 12.30 -41.65
C LEU A 7 -2.37 10.91 -42.16
N ILE A 8 -1.41 10.00 -42.33
CA ILE A 8 -1.66 8.62 -42.81
C ILE A 8 -2.26 7.73 -41.69
N ALA A 9 -1.91 8.01 -40.42
CA ALA A 9 -2.47 7.27 -39.28
C ALA A 9 -3.93 7.64 -38.98
N PHE A 10 -4.30 8.92 -39.10
CA PHE A 10 -5.69 9.37 -38.92
C PHE A 10 -6.60 8.88 -40.06
N SER A 11 -6.12 8.87 -41.31
CA SER A 11 -6.94 8.42 -42.44
C SER A 11 -7.24 6.91 -42.39
N ARG A 12 -6.31 6.08 -41.91
CA ARG A 12 -6.56 4.64 -41.72
C ARG A 12 -7.50 4.32 -40.55
N LEU A 13 -7.48 5.12 -39.48
CA LEU A 13 -8.42 4.96 -38.36
C LEU A 13 -9.85 5.32 -38.78
N SER A 14 -10.02 6.39 -39.56
CA SER A 14 -11.33 6.79 -40.08
C SER A 14 -11.92 5.73 -41.02
N VAL A 15 -11.12 5.17 -41.93
CA VAL A 15 -11.57 4.13 -42.88
C VAL A 15 -11.95 2.82 -42.16
N PHE A 16 -11.22 2.42 -41.13
CA PHE A 16 -11.53 1.21 -40.34
C PHE A 16 -12.82 1.35 -39.51
N VAL A 17 -13.07 2.54 -38.97
CA VAL A 17 -14.31 2.87 -38.24
C VAL A 17 -15.51 2.96 -39.19
N GLU A 18 -15.31 3.46 -40.41
CA GLU A 18 -16.38 3.57 -41.43
C GLU A 18 -16.77 2.22 -42.05
N GLU A 19 -15.79 1.33 -42.31
CA GLU A 19 -16.07 -0.02 -42.82
C GLU A 19 -16.82 -0.89 -41.80
N LYS A 20 -16.50 -0.80 -40.51
CA LYS A 20 -17.25 -1.51 -39.45
C LYS A 20 -18.66 -0.93 -39.25
N ARG A 21 -18.84 0.39 -39.36
CA ARG A 21 -20.18 1.02 -39.30
C ARG A 21 -21.11 0.56 -40.43
N LYS A 22 -20.59 0.34 -41.64
CA LYS A 22 -21.39 -0.20 -42.76
C LYS A 22 -21.76 -1.68 -42.59
N LYS A 23 -20.93 -2.48 -41.91
CA LYS A 23 -21.27 -3.87 -41.57
C LYS A 23 -22.29 -4.00 -40.43
N ALA A 24 -22.36 -3.01 -39.55
CA ALA A 24 -23.33 -2.98 -38.44
C ALA A 24 -24.76 -2.58 -38.87
N SER A 25 -24.97 -2.08 -40.09
CA SER A 25 -26.28 -1.53 -40.49
C SER A 25 -27.29 -2.57 -41.01
N LEU A 26 -27.06 -3.87 -40.79
CA LEU A 26 -27.88 -4.94 -41.35
C LEU A 26 -28.13 -6.11 -40.39
N MET A 27 -28.27 -5.91 -39.08
CA MET A 27 -28.89 -6.91 -38.18
C MET A 27 -29.52 -6.27 -36.92
N SER A 28 -30.85 -6.46 -36.78
CA SER A 28 -31.64 -6.58 -35.53
C SER A 28 -31.56 -5.50 -34.44
N ASP A 29 -32.72 -4.88 -34.13
CA ASP A 29 -33.01 -3.91 -33.05
C ASP A 29 -32.96 -4.49 -31.61
N ALA A 30 -31.87 -5.15 -31.28
CA ALA A 30 -31.39 -5.28 -29.91
C ALA A 30 -29.88 -5.17 -30.01
N VAL A 31 -29.33 -4.01 -29.64
CA VAL A 31 -27.89 -3.90 -29.39
C VAL A 31 -27.59 -4.98 -28.36
N ASP A 32 -26.84 -6.00 -28.76
CA ASP A 32 -26.30 -6.97 -27.81
C ASP A 32 -25.40 -6.17 -26.87
N LEU A 33 -25.97 -5.81 -25.71
CA LEU A 33 -25.37 -4.91 -24.75
C LEU A 33 -24.05 -5.50 -24.24
N ILE A 34 -23.92 -6.83 -24.25
CA ILE A 34 -22.69 -7.54 -23.94
C ILE A 34 -21.65 -7.22 -25.01
N ALA A 35 -21.96 -7.48 -26.29
CA ALA A 35 -21.05 -7.20 -27.39
C ALA A 35 -20.66 -5.70 -27.48
N ALA A 36 -21.59 -4.80 -27.15
CA ALA A 36 -21.31 -3.36 -27.09
C ALA A 36 -20.37 -3.00 -25.95
N PHE A 37 -20.56 -3.54 -24.74
CA PHE A 37 -19.64 -3.31 -23.63
C PHE A 37 -18.27 -3.95 -23.85
N GLU A 38 -18.21 -5.12 -24.50
CA GLU A 38 -16.96 -5.75 -24.92
C GLU A 38 -16.20 -4.87 -25.93
N ASP A 39 -16.88 -4.31 -26.95
CA ASP A 39 -16.25 -3.37 -27.90
C ASP A 39 -15.74 -2.08 -27.21
N TYR A 40 -16.50 -1.53 -26.25
CA TYR A 40 -16.03 -0.40 -25.44
C TYR A 40 -14.81 -0.75 -24.57
N ALA A 41 -14.75 -1.97 -24.04
CA ALA A 41 -13.61 -2.45 -23.26
C ALA A 41 -12.38 -2.61 -24.15
N GLU A 42 -12.50 -3.28 -25.30
CA GLU A 42 -11.40 -3.48 -26.26
C GLU A 42 -10.81 -2.15 -26.75
N LEU A 43 -11.67 -1.17 -27.08
CA LEU A 43 -11.23 0.16 -27.47
C LEU A 43 -10.48 0.87 -26.35
N SER A 44 -10.96 0.76 -25.11
CA SER A 44 -10.32 1.39 -23.94
C SER A 44 -8.98 0.74 -23.62
N GLU A 45 -8.89 -0.59 -23.68
CA GLU A 45 -7.65 -1.34 -23.52
C GLU A 45 -6.64 -1.00 -24.61
N ALA A 46 -7.06 -0.87 -25.86
CA ALA A 46 -6.17 -0.50 -26.97
C ALA A 46 -5.56 0.89 -26.77
N VAL A 47 -6.33 1.85 -26.22
CA VAL A 47 -5.83 3.17 -25.85
C VAL A 47 -4.87 3.08 -24.65
N GLN A 48 -5.22 2.32 -23.62
CA GLN A 48 -4.36 2.14 -22.44
C GLN A 48 -3.03 1.47 -22.82
N ARG A 49 -3.05 0.37 -23.59
CA ARG A 49 -1.84 -0.29 -24.10
C ARG A 49 -0.95 0.67 -24.88
N ARG A 50 -1.51 1.55 -25.72
CA ARG A 50 -0.73 2.59 -26.42
C ARG A 50 -0.16 3.66 -25.49
N ILE A 51 -0.91 4.11 -24.49
CA ILE A 51 -0.39 5.06 -23.49
C ILE A 51 0.77 4.39 -22.72
N ILE A 52 0.60 3.12 -22.34
CA ILE A 52 1.61 2.31 -21.69
C ILE A 52 2.83 2.14 -22.59
N GLU A 53 2.69 1.80 -23.87
CA GLU A 53 3.81 1.70 -24.83
C GLU A 53 4.54 3.03 -25.05
N ILE A 54 3.84 4.16 -24.96
CA ILE A 54 4.43 5.50 -25.12
C ILE A 54 5.18 5.93 -23.85
N ASP A 55 4.64 5.63 -22.65
CA ASP A 55 5.26 5.99 -21.36
C ASP A 55 6.32 4.97 -20.91
N ASN A 56 6.12 3.68 -21.20
CA ASN A 56 7.06 2.61 -20.89
C ASN A 56 7.99 2.36 -22.07
N LYS A 57 9.30 2.53 -21.84
CA LYS A 57 10.27 1.68 -22.52
C LYS A 57 10.00 0.25 -22.02
N PRO A 58 9.58 -0.71 -22.86
CA PRO A 58 8.91 -1.95 -22.45
C PRO A 58 9.80 -2.98 -21.70
N HIS A 59 10.98 -2.57 -21.22
CA HIS A 59 11.96 -3.43 -20.55
C HIS A 59 12.60 -2.80 -19.30
N ARG A 60 12.02 -1.74 -18.72
CA ARG A 60 12.52 -1.23 -17.43
C ARG A 60 11.88 -1.99 -16.28
N GLU A 61 12.44 -3.15 -15.96
CA GLU A 61 12.25 -3.76 -14.63
C GLU A 61 12.46 -2.66 -13.58
N LYS A 62 11.44 -2.41 -12.76
CA LYS A 62 11.60 -1.52 -11.62
C LYS A 62 12.65 -2.13 -10.70
N ARG A 63 13.56 -1.29 -10.24
CA ARG A 63 14.56 -1.62 -9.24
C ARG A 63 14.61 -0.50 -8.24
N LEU A 64 14.77 -0.84 -6.97
CA LEU A 64 14.96 0.16 -5.94
C LEU A 64 16.32 0.82 -6.20
N ARG A 65 16.32 2.16 -6.20
CA ARG A 65 17.56 2.94 -6.31
C ARG A 65 18.54 2.56 -5.20
N LEU A 66 19.83 2.73 -5.46
CA LEU A 66 20.82 2.67 -4.40
C LEU A 66 20.57 3.79 -3.38
N LEU A 67 20.65 3.45 -2.10
CA LEU A 67 20.50 4.35 -0.97
C LEU A 67 21.86 5.01 -0.71
N PRO A 68 22.00 6.34 -0.89
CA PRO A 68 23.26 7.02 -0.60
C PRO A 68 23.69 6.80 0.86
N THR A 69 24.99 6.81 1.14
CA THR A 69 25.55 6.56 2.49
C THR A 69 24.81 7.30 3.61
N ARG A 70 24.47 8.58 3.38
CA ARG A 70 23.75 9.40 4.36
C ARG A 70 22.34 8.89 4.67
N GLU A 71 21.63 8.39 3.66
CA GLU A 71 20.31 7.79 3.83
C GLU A 71 20.40 6.42 4.50
N ALA A 72 21.34 5.59 4.08
CA ALA A 72 21.63 4.30 4.72
C ALA A 72 21.97 4.47 6.21
N ALA A 73 22.86 5.41 6.55
CA ALA A 73 23.22 5.72 7.93
C ALA A 73 22.01 6.18 8.77
N ARG A 74 21.12 6.98 8.18
CA ARG A 74 19.87 7.41 8.83
C ARG A 74 18.95 6.21 9.11
N LEU A 75 18.78 5.29 8.17
CA LEU A 75 17.97 4.07 8.35
C LEU A 75 18.55 3.14 9.42
N LEU A 76 19.86 3.17 9.62
CA LEU A 76 20.58 2.43 10.66
C LEU A 76 20.61 3.16 12.01
N GLY A 77 20.16 4.42 12.10
CA GLY A 77 20.25 5.21 13.33
C GLY A 77 21.70 5.49 13.77
N ILE A 78 22.61 5.66 12.81
CA ILE A 78 24.03 5.97 13.05
C ILE A 78 24.48 7.20 12.25
N SER A 79 25.68 7.72 12.56
CA SER A 79 26.26 8.84 11.80
C SER A 79 26.84 8.39 10.45
N ASP A 80 26.81 9.28 9.45
CA ASP A 80 27.42 9.05 8.13
C ASP A 80 28.91 8.69 8.25
N SER A 81 29.64 9.41 9.12
CA SER A 81 31.06 9.15 9.40
C SER A 81 31.29 7.77 9.99
N TYR A 82 30.41 7.30 10.89
CA TYR A 82 30.55 5.97 11.47
C TYR A 82 30.30 4.88 10.45
N LEU A 83 29.28 5.04 9.59
CA LEU A 83 29.02 4.08 8.51
C LEU A 83 30.21 3.99 7.55
N ARG A 84 30.79 5.13 7.13
CA ARG A 84 31.99 5.15 6.28
C ARG A 84 33.16 4.43 6.92
N ARG A 85 33.36 4.63 8.23
CA ARG A 85 34.42 3.94 8.98
C ARG A 85 34.19 2.43 9.03
N LEU A 86 32.98 1.98 9.37
CA LEU A 86 32.62 0.55 9.36
C LEU A 86 32.90 -0.09 7.99
N VAL A 87 32.50 0.58 6.91
CA VAL A 87 32.74 0.11 5.55
C VAL A 87 34.22 0.00 5.21
N LEU A 88 35.11 0.79 5.82
CA LEU A 88 36.55 0.71 5.59
C LEU A 88 37.23 -0.35 6.47
N GLU A 89 36.87 -0.40 7.75
CA GLU A 89 37.59 -1.17 8.77
C GLU A 89 37.09 -2.62 8.92
N GLU A 90 35.80 -2.87 8.67
CA GLU A 90 35.18 -4.18 8.94
C GLU A 90 35.02 -4.99 7.66
N GLU A 91 35.56 -6.21 7.63
CA GLU A 91 35.55 -7.08 6.45
C GLU A 91 34.13 -7.56 6.10
N ASP A 92 33.34 -7.95 7.09
CA ASP A 92 31.99 -8.50 6.94
C ASP A 92 30.90 -7.46 6.58
N VAL A 93 31.25 -6.17 6.62
CA VAL A 93 30.34 -5.07 6.32
C VAL A 93 30.29 -4.84 4.79
N PRO A 94 29.10 -4.90 4.15
CA PRO A 94 28.95 -4.60 2.74
C PRO A 94 29.57 -3.25 2.35
N LYS A 95 30.33 -3.24 1.24
CA LYS A 95 31.08 -2.05 0.82
C LYS A 95 30.23 -1.05 0.01
N GLY A 96 29.05 -1.49 -0.45
CA GLY A 96 28.20 -0.72 -1.36
C GLY A 96 28.86 -0.48 -2.72
N GLN A 97 28.13 0.22 -3.58
CA GLN A 97 28.51 0.50 -4.97
C GLN A 97 28.78 2.00 -5.16
N PRO A 98 29.68 2.40 -6.06
CA PRO A 98 29.91 3.81 -6.35
C PRO A 98 28.67 4.48 -6.97
N ILE A 99 28.25 5.62 -6.42
CA ILE A 99 27.29 6.55 -7.04
C ILE A 99 28.07 7.79 -7.48
N GLY A 100 28.30 7.93 -8.78
CA GLY A 100 29.13 9.01 -9.32
C GLY A 100 30.60 8.89 -8.87
N LYS A 101 31.30 10.03 -8.74
CA LYS A 101 32.75 10.05 -8.50
C LYS A 101 33.15 9.88 -7.04
N THR A 102 32.33 10.32 -6.09
CA THR A 102 32.71 10.46 -4.67
C THR A 102 31.74 9.83 -3.68
N GLN A 103 30.55 9.42 -4.12
CA GLN A 103 29.53 8.87 -3.23
C GLN A 103 29.46 7.36 -3.35
N ARG A 104 28.97 6.71 -2.29
CA ARG A 104 28.60 5.30 -2.29
C ARG A 104 27.11 5.15 -2.05
N GLY A 105 26.55 4.11 -2.62
CA GLY A 105 25.18 3.68 -2.49
C GLY A 105 25.09 2.25 -2.01
N PHE A 106 24.01 1.92 -1.32
CA PHE A 106 23.76 0.59 -0.79
C PHE A 106 22.41 0.09 -1.26
N THR A 107 22.30 -1.20 -1.55
CA THR A 107 20.98 -1.82 -1.69
C THR A 107 20.30 -1.91 -0.32
N LEU A 108 18.98 -2.07 -0.28
CA LEU A 108 18.29 -2.26 0.99
C LEU A 108 18.73 -3.55 1.70
N GLU A 109 19.02 -4.61 0.94
CA GLU A 109 19.60 -5.84 1.46
C GLU A 109 20.95 -5.60 2.14
N GLU A 110 21.86 -4.83 1.52
CA GLU A 110 23.13 -4.45 2.14
C GLU A 110 22.91 -3.67 3.43
N VAL A 111 21.97 -2.71 3.45
CA VAL A 111 21.62 -1.97 4.68
C VAL A 111 21.13 -2.93 5.77
N ASN A 112 20.29 -3.91 5.43
CA ASN A 112 19.81 -4.91 6.39
C ASN A 112 20.93 -5.80 6.92
N ARG A 113 21.91 -6.18 6.09
CA ARG A 113 23.12 -6.90 6.53
C ARG A 113 23.97 -6.09 7.48
N ILE A 114 24.14 -4.78 7.20
CA ILE A 114 24.85 -3.86 8.12
C ILE A 114 24.10 -3.76 9.45
N ARG A 115 22.77 -3.71 9.42
CA ARG A 115 21.94 -3.73 10.63
C ARG A 115 22.15 -4.99 11.46
N ALA A 116 22.18 -6.16 10.81
CA ALA A 116 22.46 -7.43 11.49
C ALA A 116 23.87 -7.48 12.08
N HIS A 117 24.88 -6.97 11.35
CA HIS A 117 26.25 -6.84 11.88
C HIS A 117 26.29 -5.93 13.11
N LEU A 118 25.60 -4.79 13.09
CA LEU A 118 25.52 -3.88 14.24
C LEU A 118 24.85 -4.53 15.46
N LEU A 119 23.79 -5.31 15.25
CA LEU A 119 23.15 -6.09 16.32
C LEU A 119 24.15 -7.07 16.96
N LEU A 120 24.88 -7.84 16.16
CA LEU A 120 25.87 -8.80 16.67
C LEU A 120 27.03 -8.11 17.39
N LYS A 121 27.52 -7.00 16.84
CA LYS A 121 28.66 -6.25 17.39
C LYS A 121 28.34 -5.53 18.70
N THR A 122 27.14 -4.97 18.82
CA THR A 122 26.78 -4.10 19.94
C THR A 122 25.85 -4.75 20.97
N GLY A 123 25.10 -5.78 20.56
CA GLY A 123 23.99 -6.33 21.36
C GLY A 123 22.81 -5.36 21.52
N ASP A 124 22.82 -4.21 20.86
CA ASP A 124 21.79 -3.17 21.01
C ASP A 124 20.49 -3.60 20.32
N ASP A 125 19.46 -3.79 21.14
CA ASP A 125 18.15 -4.27 20.74
C ASP A 125 17.46 -3.37 19.70
N ARG A 126 17.90 -2.11 19.52
CA ARG A 126 17.38 -1.22 18.47
C ARG A 126 17.65 -1.73 17.05
N TYR A 127 18.64 -2.60 16.86
CA TYR A 127 18.97 -3.20 15.58
C TYR A 127 18.25 -4.52 15.35
N ARG A 128 17.58 -5.07 16.38
CA ARG A 128 16.72 -6.25 16.24
C ARG A 128 15.36 -5.80 15.73
N VAL A 129 15.16 -5.98 14.43
CA VAL A 129 13.93 -5.59 13.73
C VAL A 129 12.95 -6.75 13.67
N GLY A 130 11.66 -6.42 13.65
CA GLY A 130 10.61 -7.39 13.47
C GLY A 130 10.03 -7.90 14.79
N ARG A 131 9.03 -8.75 14.62
CA ARG A 131 8.22 -9.34 15.67
C ARG A 131 8.98 -10.48 16.35
N ARG A 132 9.00 -10.50 17.68
CA ARG A 132 9.65 -11.53 18.50
C ARG A 132 8.61 -12.52 19.01
N ARG A 133 8.40 -13.62 18.28
CA ARG A 133 7.37 -14.62 18.61
C ARG A 133 7.61 -15.27 19.97
N GLU A 134 8.87 -15.49 20.32
CA GLU A 134 9.29 -16.01 21.62
C GLU A 134 8.90 -15.08 22.79
N ARG A 135 8.61 -13.81 22.50
CA ARG A 135 8.10 -12.83 23.48
C ARG A 135 6.59 -12.62 23.41
N GLY A 136 5.89 -13.39 22.57
CA GLY A 136 4.45 -13.25 22.36
C GLY A 136 4.06 -12.10 21.44
N ASP A 137 5.00 -11.50 20.69
CA ASP A 137 4.65 -10.48 19.71
C ASP A 137 3.79 -11.12 18.61
N LYS A 138 2.59 -10.57 18.39
CA LYS A 138 1.63 -11.05 17.38
C LYS A 138 1.85 -10.39 16.02
N LEU A 139 1.41 -11.05 14.94
CA LEU A 139 1.34 -10.44 13.62
C LEU A 139 0.49 -9.18 13.69
N GLN A 140 0.96 -8.09 13.08
CA GLN A 140 0.18 -6.88 12.95
C GLN A 140 -0.39 -6.79 11.54
N VAL A 141 -1.72 -6.74 11.43
CA VAL A 141 -2.44 -6.63 10.16
C VAL A 141 -3.08 -5.24 10.11
N VAL A 142 -2.51 -4.35 9.31
CA VAL A 142 -2.90 -2.94 9.21
C VAL A 142 -3.73 -2.74 7.96
N THR A 143 -5.02 -2.48 8.14
CA THR A 143 -5.94 -2.27 7.01
C THR A 143 -6.16 -0.79 6.76
N LEU A 144 -6.06 -0.38 5.50
CA LEU A 144 -6.34 0.97 5.02
C LEU A 144 -7.73 0.97 4.38
N SER A 145 -8.72 1.55 5.05
CA SER A 145 -10.11 1.53 4.57
C SER A 145 -10.82 2.89 4.72
N ASN A 146 -11.66 3.22 3.74
CA ASN A 146 -12.55 4.38 3.72
C ASN A 146 -13.56 4.24 2.54
N PHE A 147 -14.80 4.68 2.78
CA PHE A 147 -15.96 4.65 1.88
C PHE A 147 -15.85 5.56 0.64
N LYS A 148 -14.80 6.37 0.54
CA LYS A 148 -14.59 7.30 -0.58
C LYS A 148 -13.41 6.91 -1.45
N GLY A 149 -13.65 6.85 -2.76
CA GLY A 149 -12.60 6.87 -3.78
C GLY A 149 -11.76 8.14 -3.64
N GLY A 150 -10.44 8.02 -3.79
CA GLY A 150 -9.54 9.17 -3.74
C GLY A 150 -9.21 9.70 -2.33
N ALA A 151 -9.50 8.97 -1.26
CA ALA A 151 -9.08 9.31 0.11
C ALA A 151 -7.57 9.10 0.39
N ALA A 152 -6.80 8.65 -0.61
CA ALA A 152 -5.38 8.28 -0.54
C ALA A 152 -5.06 6.94 0.16
N LYS A 153 -6.00 5.98 0.16
CA LYS A 153 -5.82 4.62 0.73
C LYS A 153 -4.61 3.88 0.16
N THR A 154 -4.62 3.60 -1.13
CA THR A 154 -3.52 2.93 -1.84
C THR A 154 -2.19 3.63 -1.66
N THR A 155 -2.19 4.96 -1.77
CA THR A 155 -0.97 5.76 -1.54
C THR A 155 -0.44 5.54 -0.13
N THR A 156 -1.28 5.62 0.90
CA THR A 156 -0.86 5.36 2.27
C THR A 156 -0.43 3.91 2.49
N ALA A 157 -1.17 2.93 1.97
CA ALA A 157 -0.86 1.50 2.10
C ALA A 157 0.52 1.17 1.53
N VAL A 158 0.76 1.57 0.27
CA VAL A 158 2.04 1.32 -0.42
C VAL A 158 3.20 2.00 0.30
N HIS A 159 3.05 3.28 0.69
CA HIS A 159 4.14 3.99 1.35
C HIS A 159 4.39 3.46 2.78
N LEU A 160 3.36 3.04 3.51
CA LEU A 160 3.52 2.38 4.80
C LEU A 160 4.30 1.08 4.66
N ALA A 161 3.92 0.23 3.70
CA ALA A 161 4.58 -1.05 3.46
C ALA A 161 6.07 -0.85 3.09
N GLN A 162 6.37 0.12 2.21
CA GLN A 162 7.75 0.47 1.85
C GLN A 162 8.54 1.07 3.01
N PHE A 163 7.92 1.92 3.83
CA PHE A 163 8.56 2.49 5.01
C PHE A 163 8.94 1.39 6.02
N LEU A 164 8.04 0.45 6.28
CA LEU A 164 8.32 -0.68 7.15
C LEU A 164 9.43 -1.57 6.56
N ALA A 165 9.42 -1.83 5.26
CA ALA A 165 10.51 -2.56 4.60
C ALA A 165 11.88 -1.84 4.77
N PHE A 166 11.92 -0.50 4.66
CA PHE A 166 13.13 0.27 4.94
C PHE A 166 13.63 0.13 6.38
N LYS A 167 12.71 0.08 7.34
CA LYS A 167 13.03 -0.17 8.75
C LYS A 167 13.53 -1.60 8.99
N GLY A 168 13.31 -2.50 8.03
CA GLY A 168 13.81 -3.87 8.01
C GLY A 168 12.75 -4.93 8.33
N TYR A 169 11.50 -4.54 8.56
CA TYR A 169 10.40 -5.48 8.80
C TYR A 169 10.17 -6.34 7.57
N LYS A 170 9.77 -7.60 7.78
CA LYS A 170 9.20 -8.46 6.73
C LYS A 170 7.74 -8.10 6.54
N VAL A 171 7.42 -7.55 5.38
CA VAL A 171 6.10 -6.98 5.09
C VAL A 171 5.43 -7.71 3.93
N LEU A 172 4.14 -7.99 4.07
CA LEU A 172 3.27 -8.40 2.98
C LEU A 172 2.26 -7.30 2.69
N LEU A 173 2.17 -6.86 1.44
CA LEU A 173 1.08 -6.00 0.97
C LEU A 173 0.00 -6.84 0.30
N LEU A 174 -1.23 -6.72 0.76
CA LEU A 174 -2.42 -7.32 0.12
C LEU A 174 -3.16 -6.25 -0.66
N ASP A 175 -3.17 -6.35 -1.98
CA ASP A 175 -4.04 -5.53 -2.82
C ASP A 175 -5.40 -6.21 -2.92
N LEU A 176 -6.44 -5.60 -2.35
CA LEU A 176 -7.80 -6.14 -2.34
C LEU A 176 -8.74 -5.36 -3.27
N ASP A 177 -8.25 -4.31 -3.93
CA ASP A 177 -9.03 -3.54 -4.88
C ASP A 177 -8.85 -4.14 -6.28
N SER A 178 -9.93 -4.54 -6.95
CA SER A 178 -9.87 -5.08 -8.32
C SER A 178 -9.35 -4.08 -9.34
N GLN A 179 -9.31 -2.78 -9.00
CA GLN A 179 -8.61 -1.77 -9.80
C GLN A 179 -7.08 -1.89 -9.72
N ALA A 180 -6.55 -2.75 -8.85
CA ALA A 180 -5.16 -3.18 -8.76
C ALA A 180 -4.15 -2.01 -8.75
N SER A 181 -4.54 -0.93 -8.08
CA SER A 181 -3.75 0.30 -8.05
C SER A 181 -2.46 0.11 -7.27
N ALA A 182 -2.47 -0.66 -6.17
CA ALA A 182 -1.26 -0.96 -5.41
C ALA A 182 -0.33 -1.87 -6.24
N THR A 183 -0.87 -2.90 -6.86
CA THR A 183 -0.17 -3.83 -7.77
C THR A 183 0.57 -3.06 -8.87
N THR A 184 -0.13 -2.13 -9.52
CA THR A 184 0.45 -1.26 -10.56
C THR A 184 1.59 -0.37 -10.04
N GLN A 185 1.51 0.12 -8.79
CA GLN A 185 2.60 0.91 -8.19
C GLN A 185 3.89 0.10 -8.03
N PHE A 186 3.82 -1.24 -7.93
CA PHE A 186 5.01 -2.09 -7.93
C PHE A 186 5.54 -2.41 -9.35
N GLY A 187 4.94 -1.83 -10.39
CA GLY A 187 5.41 -1.95 -11.77
C GLY A 187 4.92 -3.19 -12.48
N PHE A 188 4.01 -3.95 -11.87
CA PHE A 188 3.29 -5.02 -12.53
C PHE A 188 2.14 -4.46 -13.38
N GLN A 189 1.77 -5.20 -14.42
CA GLN A 189 0.56 -5.02 -15.22
C GLN A 189 -0.48 -6.05 -14.75
N PRO A 190 -1.49 -5.65 -13.94
CA PRO A 190 -2.37 -6.58 -13.24
C PRO A 190 -2.96 -7.71 -14.08
N ASP A 191 -3.59 -7.37 -15.21
CA ASP A 191 -4.30 -8.35 -16.05
C ASP A 191 -3.39 -9.04 -17.08
N ASP A 192 -2.16 -8.55 -17.29
CA ASP A 192 -1.17 -9.15 -18.20
C ASP A 192 -0.20 -10.09 -17.46
N ASP A 193 0.27 -9.66 -16.27
CA ASP A 193 1.27 -10.37 -15.48
C ASP A 193 0.66 -11.41 -14.53
N PHE A 194 -0.63 -11.28 -14.19
CA PHE A 194 -1.30 -12.15 -13.23
C PHE A 194 -2.66 -12.63 -13.73
N SER A 195 -2.80 -13.96 -13.78
CA SER A 195 -4.12 -14.59 -13.94
C SER A 195 -4.94 -14.50 -12.66
N GLU A 196 -6.26 -14.70 -12.73
CA GLU A 196 -7.13 -14.76 -11.53
C GLU A 196 -6.61 -15.77 -10.48
N ALA A 197 -6.03 -16.89 -10.93
CA ALA A 197 -5.45 -17.95 -10.09
C ALA A 197 -4.21 -17.51 -9.27
N GLU A 198 -3.67 -16.32 -9.54
CA GLU A 198 -2.49 -15.78 -8.88
C GLU A 198 -2.81 -14.59 -7.95
N THR A 199 -4.09 -14.26 -7.83
CA THR A 199 -4.60 -13.25 -6.91
C THR A 199 -5.20 -13.90 -5.66
N LEU A 200 -5.83 -13.12 -4.78
CA LEU A 200 -6.58 -13.65 -3.64
C LEU A 200 -7.84 -14.44 -4.04
N TYR A 201 -8.28 -14.34 -5.29
CA TYR A 201 -9.51 -14.94 -5.82
C TYR A 201 -9.69 -16.44 -5.53
N PRO A 202 -8.76 -17.35 -5.92
CA PRO A 202 -8.90 -18.79 -5.65
C PRO A 202 -9.02 -19.12 -4.16
N PHE A 203 -8.34 -18.37 -3.29
CA PHE A 203 -8.44 -18.60 -1.85
C PHE A 203 -9.84 -18.24 -1.32
N LEU A 204 -10.41 -17.11 -1.76
CA LEU A 204 -11.76 -16.69 -1.34
C LEU A 204 -12.86 -17.61 -1.89
N ARG A 205 -12.64 -18.22 -3.05
CA ARG A 205 -13.49 -19.31 -3.57
C ARG A 205 -13.34 -20.62 -2.80
N GLY A 206 -12.22 -20.81 -2.09
CA GLY A 206 -11.88 -22.07 -1.43
C GLY A 206 -11.28 -23.11 -2.38
N ASP A 207 -10.67 -22.65 -3.49
CA ASP A 207 -9.95 -23.50 -4.44
C ASP A 207 -8.52 -23.80 -3.95
N VAL A 208 -8.00 -22.98 -3.03
CA VAL A 208 -6.73 -23.19 -2.33
C VAL A 208 -6.87 -22.90 -0.83
N ASP A 209 -6.15 -23.64 0.01
CA ASP A 209 -6.27 -23.56 1.48
C ASP A 209 -5.24 -22.63 2.16
N SER A 210 -4.28 -22.09 1.39
CA SER A 210 -3.23 -21.21 1.93
C SER A 210 -2.92 -20.06 0.98
N LEU A 211 -2.51 -18.93 1.55
CA LEU A 211 -2.04 -17.77 0.80
C LEU A 211 -0.62 -17.93 0.25
N ALA A 212 0.14 -18.94 0.70
CA ALA A 212 1.56 -19.05 0.43
C ALA A 212 1.92 -19.09 -1.07
N SER A 213 1.08 -19.71 -1.90
CA SER A 213 1.26 -19.82 -3.37
C SER A 213 0.88 -18.55 -4.13
N LEU A 214 0.15 -17.63 -3.50
CA LEU A 214 -0.37 -16.40 -4.10
C LEU A 214 0.59 -15.21 -3.88
N ILE A 215 1.59 -15.39 -3.02
CA ILE A 215 2.60 -14.37 -2.72
C ILE A 215 3.54 -14.22 -3.92
N ARG A 216 3.82 -12.97 -4.28
CA ARG A 216 4.77 -12.57 -5.32
C ARG A 216 5.84 -11.67 -4.72
N PRO A 217 7.12 -11.92 -4.98
CA PRO A 217 8.18 -11.02 -4.55
C PRO A 217 8.08 -9.70 -5.30
N THR A 218 8.39 -8.60 -4.62
CA THR A 218 8.59 -7.30 -5.29
C THR A 218 10.07 -7.03 -5.50
N TYR A 219 10.41 -5.97 -6.24
CA TYR A 219 11.79 -5.50 -6.37
C TYR A 219 12.33 -4.82 -5.09
N TRP A 220 11.54 -4.77 -4.01
CA TRP A 220 11.95 -4.30 -2.68
C TRP A 220 12.32 -5.47 -1.78
N THR A 221 13.50 -5.41 -1.16
CA THR A 221 13.89 -6.37 -0.12
C THR A 221 12.92 -6.30 1.06
N ASN A 222 12.51 -7.46 1.58
CA ASN A 222 11.56 -7.64 2.70
C ASN A 222 10.13 -7.15 2.44
N LEU A 223 9.74 -6.93 1.18
CA LEU A 223 8.37 -6.54 0.82
C LEU A 223 7.86 -7.43 -0.31
N ASP A 224 6.89 -8.27 0.04
CA ASP A 224 6.15 -9.09 -0.92
C ASP A 224 4.74 -8.52 -1.13
N ILE A 225 4.07 -8.99 -2.18
CA ILE A 225 2.70 -8.60 -2.52
C ILE A 225 1.84 -9.84 -2.83
N ILE A 226 0.57 -9.82 -2.43
CA ILE A 226 -0.48 -10.61 -3.12
C ILE A 226 -1.18 -9.62 -4.07
N PRO A 227 -1.05 -9.80 -5.39
CA PRO A 227 -1.58 -8.85 -6.36
C PRO A 227 -3.10 -8.98 -6.49
N ALA A 228 -3.70 -7.92 -7.03
CA ALA A 228 -5.08 -7.92 -7.51
C ALA A 228 -5.10 -7.80 -9.03
N ASN A 229 -6.23 -8.18 -9.63
CA ASN A 229 -6.59 -7.91 -11.02
C ASN A 229 -8.11 -7.71 -11.12
N LEU A 230 -8.63 -7.42 -12.31
CA LEU A 230 -10.06 -7.11 -12.49
C LEU A 230 -10.97 -8.27 -12.04
N GLY A 231 -10.52 -9.51 -12.26
CA GLY A 231 -11.28 -10.72 -11.93
C GLY A 231 -11.63 -10.86 -10.45
N LEU A 232 -10.84 -10.27 -9.55
CA LEU A 232 -11.11 -10.27 -8.11
C LEU A 232 -12.49 -9.68 -7.75
N TYR A 233 -13.03 -8.78 -8.60
CA TYR A 233 -14.35 -8.18 -8.41
C TYR A 233 -15.50 -9.21 -8.38
N ARG A 234 -15.33 -10.37 -9.02
CA ARG A 234 -16.33 -11.45 -9.06
C ARG A 234 -16.71 -11.94 -7.65
N ILE A 235 -15.79 -11.89 -6.69
CA ILE A 235 -16.00 -12.31 -5.29
C ILE A 235 -17.15 -11.58 -4.62
N GLU A 236 -17.38 -10.31 -4.96
CA GLU A 236 -18.47 -9.51 -4.40
C GLU A 236 -19.85 -10.08 -4.74
N PHE A 237 -19.96 -10.91 -5.78
CA PHE A 237 -21.20 -11.61 -6.15
C PHE A 237 -21.20 -13.08 -5.71
N GLU A 238 -20.05 -13.74 -5.76
CA GLU A 238 -19.96 -15.18 -5.48
C GLU A 238 -20.07 -15.49 -3.98
N LEU A 239 -19.48 -14.68 -3.10
CA LEU A 239 -19.58 -14.88 -1.65
C LEU A 239 -21.00 -14.80 -1.11
N PRO A 240 -21.84 -13.81 -1.49
CA PRO A 240 -23.26 -13.82 -1.10
C PRO A 240 -24.00 -15.08 -1.55
N VAL A 241 -23.77 -15.53 -2.79
CA VAL A 241 -24.41 -16.75 -3.31
C VAL A 241 -23.97 -17.98 -2.52
N ARG A 242 -22.69 -18.06 -2.14
CA ARG A 242 -22.17 -19.13 -1.28
C ARG A 242 -22.76 -19.07 0.12
N GLN A 243 -22.88 -17.88 0.71
CA GLN A 243 -23.50 -17.66 2.02
C GLN A 243 -24.96 -18.14 2.05
N MET A 244 -25.73 -17.91 0.98
CA MET A 244 -27.11 -18.39 0.88
C MET A 244 -27.20 -19.93 0.81
N ARG A 245 -26.19 -20.60 0.25
CA ARG A 245 -26.14 -22.05 0.10
C ARG A 245 -25.56 -22.77 1.32
N GLN A 246 -24.78 -22.09 2.14
CA GLN A 246 -24.03 -22.65 3.26
C GLN A 246 -24.37 -21.88 4.55
N THR A 247 -25.29 -22.41 5.35
CA THR A 247 -25.83 -21.75 6.55
C THR A 247 -24.80 -21.34 7.60
N ASN A 248 -23.70 -22.09 7.69
CA ASN A 248 -22.60 -21.86 8.65
C ASN A 248 -21.36 -21.22 8.02
N PHE A 249 -21.45 -20.76 6.76
CA PHE A 249 -20.36 -20.07 6.12
C PHE A 249 -20.14 -18.71 6.81
N ARG A 250 -18.90 -18.43 7.21
CA ARG A 250 -18.51 -17.17 7.85
C ARG A 250 -17.65 -16.39 6.88
N PHE A 251 -18.28 -15.85 5.84
CA PHE A 251 -17.54 -15.19 4.76
C PHE A 251 -16.59 -14.11 5.26
N TRP A 252 -16.89 -13.45 6.38
CA TRP A 252 -16.09 -12.37 6.97
C TRP A 252 -14.75 -12.85 7.57
N ARG A 253 -14.56 -14.16 7.80
CA ARG A 253 -13.34 -14.70 8.41
C ARG A 253 -12.33 -15.28 7.42
N LEU A 254 -12.68 -15.37 6.12
CA LEU A 254 -11.84 -16.07 5.14
C LEU A 254 -10.42 -15.50 5.13
N LEU A 255 -10.28 -14.19 5.02
CA LEU A 255 -8.96 -13.57 4.98
C LEU A 255 -8.20 -13.70 6.31
N GLU A 256 -8.89 -13.70 7.45
CA GLU A 256 -8.26 -13.96 8.75
C GLU A 256 -7.64 -15.36 8.78
N ASP A 257 -8.37 -16.36 8.29
CA ASP A 257 -7.90 -17.74 8.21
C ASP A 257 -6.76 -17.90 7.19
N GLY A 258 -6.84 -17.20 6.07
CA GLY A 258 -5.76 -17.16 5.08
C GLY A 258 -4.47 -16.57 5.63
N ILE A 259 -4.55 -15.44 6.34
CA ILE A 259 -3.39 -14.79 6.95
C ILE A 259 -2.74 -15.69 8.00
N LYS A 260 -3.52 -16.47 8.77
CA LYS A 260 -2.95 -17.46 9.72
C LYS A 260 -2.03 -18.46 9.04
N THR A 261 -2.28 -18.83 7.78
CA THR A 261 -1.43 -19.79 7.04
C THR A 261 -0.05 -19.25 6.67
N ILE A 262 0.15 -17.93 6.75
CA ILE A 262 1.42 -17.25 6.42
C ILE A 262 1.93 -16.39 7.58
N GLU A 263 1.32 -16.52 8.76
CA GLU A 263 1.63 -15.71 9.94
C GLU A 263 3.11 -15.84 10.36
N ASP A 264 3.72 -16.95 10.01
CA ASP A 264 5.09 -17.30 10.34
C ASP A 264 6.14 -16.63 9.43
N ARG A 265 5.73 -15.99 8.33
CA ARG A 265 6.63 -15.39 7.34
C ARG A 265 6.82 -13.88 7.48
N TYR A 266 5.88 -13.19 8.12
CA TYR A 266 5.83 -11.73 8.15
C TYR A 266 5.73 -11.16 9.57
N ASP A 267 6.21 -9.93 9.70
CA ASP A 267 6.06 -9.10 10.90
C ASP A 267 4.77 -8.27 10.82
N VAL A 268 4.50 -7.73 9.63
CA VAL A 268 3.36 -6.86 9.35
C VAL A 268 2.72 -7.23 8.01
N VAL A 269 1.40 -7.29 7.98
CA VAL A 269 0.60 -7.34 6.74
C VAL A 269 -0.10 -5.99 6.58
N VAL A 270 -0.03 -5.39 5.39
CA VAL A 270 -0.74 -4.15 5.06
C VAL A 270 -1.80 -4.47 4.03
N CYS A 271 -3.05 -4.08 4.27
CA CYS A 271 -4.17 -4.34 3.34
C CYS A 271 -4.63 -3.04 2.68
N ASP A 272 -4.61 -2.98 1.35
CA ASP A 272 -5.24 -1.90 0.56
C ASP A 272 -6.66 -2.32 0.16
N CYS A 273 -7.67 -1.62 0.68
CA CYS A 273 -9.08 -1.97 0.45
C CYS A 273 -9.73 -1.18 -0.70
N PRO A 274 -10.74 -1.76 -1.36
CA PRO A 274 -11.56 -1.04 -2.31
C PRO A 274 -12.32 0.13 -1.66
N PRO A 275 -12.85 1.08 -2.45
CA PRO A 275 -13.58 2.24 -1.93
C PRO A 275 -15.00 1.93 -1.43
N SER A 276 -15.43 0.68 -1.41
CA SER A 276 -16.73 0.22 -0.91
C SER A 276 -16.58 -0.56 0.39
N LEU A 277 -17.65 -0.59 1.21
CA LEU A 277 -17.76 -1.55 2.32
C LEU A 277 -18.41 -2.85 1.81
N GLY A 278 -17.76 -3.51 0.86
CA GLY A 278 -18.17 -4.80 0.29
C GLY A 278 -17.63 -6.01 1.06
N TYR A 279 -17.80 -7.20 0.50
CA TYR A 279 -17.36 -8.47 1.08
C TYR A 279 -15.83 -8.51 1.28
N LEU A 280 -15.06 -7.95 0.33
CA LEU A 280 -13.60 -7.86 0.45
C LEU A 280 -13.17 -6.94 1.59
N SER A 281 -13.77 -5.76 1.69
CA SER A 281 -13.48 -4.81 2.77
C SER A 281 -13.86 -5.35 4.16
N ILE A 282 -14.98 -6.07 4.26
CA ILE A 282 -15.38 -6.73 5.52
C ILE A 282 -14.33 -7.78 5.91
N ASN A 283 -13.91 -8.63 4.97
CA ASN A 283 -12.83 -9.60 5.20
C ASN A 283 -11.54 -8.94 5.69
N ALA A 284 -11.13 -7.85 5.06
CA ALA A 284 -9.93 -7.10 5.42
C ALA A 284 -9.98 -6.52 6.84
N ILE A 285 -11.16 -6.06 7.27
CA ILE A 285 -11.35 -5.46 8.60
C ILE A 285 -11.45 -6.55 9.68
N PHE A 286 -12.08 -7.68 9.38
CA PHE A 286 -12.12 -8.81 10.31
C PHE A 286 -10.76 -9.47 10.46
N ALA A 287 -9.94 -9.49 9.42
CA ALA A 287 -8.57 -9.96 9.50
C ALA A 287 -7.61 -8.97 10.19
N SER A 288 -7.97 -7.69 10.30
CA SER A 288 -7.05 -6.66 10.78
C SER A 288 -6.84 -6.68 12.30
N THR A 289 -5.65 -6.28 12.74
CA THR A 289 -5.39 -5.89 14.14
C THR A 289 -5.47 -4.38 14.30
N ALA A 290 -5.24 -3.63 13.22
CA ALA A 290 -5.27 -2.18 13.21
C ALA A 290 -6.03 -1.64 12.01
N LEU A 291 -6.73 -0.53 12.20
CA LEU A 291 -7.45 0.17 11.14
C LEU A 291 -6.98 1.62 11.02
N ILE A 292 -6.50 1.98 9.84
CA ILE A 292 -6.19 3.37 9.49
C ILE A 292 -7.25 3.85 8.50
N VAL A 293 -7.86 4.99 8.78
CA VAL A 293 -8.92 5.61 7.97
C VAL A 293 -8.40 6.93 7.38
N PRO A 294 -7.88 6.92 6.14
CA PRO A 294 -7.47 8.13 5.44
C PRO A 294 -8.67 9.05 5.17
N ALA A 295 -8.60 10.31 5.57
CA ALA A 295 -9.67 11.29 5.41
C ALA A 295 -9.12 12.66 4.98
N PRO A 296 -9.43 13.14 3.77
CA PRO A 296 -9.08 14.50 3.37
C PRO A 296 -9.80 15.56 4.23
N PRO A 297 -9.21 16.75 4.44
CA PRO A 297 -9.80 17.83 5.23
C PRO A 297 -10.89 18.57 4.45
N SER A 298 -11.98 17.89 4.09
CA SER A 298 -13.17 18.47 3.47
C SER A 298 -14.43 18.13 4.27
N MET A 299 -15.46 19.00 4.22
CA MET A 299 -16.72 18.75 4.93
C MET A 299 -17.43 17.49 4.45
N LEU A 300 -17.39 17.23 3.13
CA LEU A 300 -18.00 16.04 2.55
C LEU A 300 -17.28 14.78 3.03
N ASP A 301 -15.95 14.82 3.14
CA ASP A 301 -15.16 13.68 3.59
C ASP A 301 -15.29 13.46 5.10
N PHE A 302 -15.37 14.53 5.89
CA PHE A 302 -15.70 14.47 7.32
C PHE A 302 -17.04 13.79 7.57
N ALA A 303 -18.10 14.24 6.89
CA ALA A 303 -19.43 13.63 7.00
C ALA A 303 -19.46 12.17 6.51
N SER A 304 -18.72 11.87 5.44
CA SER A 304 -18.60 10.50 4.91
C SER A 304 -17.88 9.57 5.87
N THR A 305 -16.84 10.06 6.56
CA THR A 305 -16.11 9.32 7.59
C THR A 305 -17.03 8.93 8.76
N GLY A 306 -17.90 9.84 9.20
CA GLY A 306 -18.91 9.52 10.22
C GLY A 306 -19.89 8.44 9.79
N ARG A 307 -20.35 8.46 8.52
CA ARG A 307 -21.20 7.39 7.96
C ARG A 307 -20.47 6.06 7.88
N PHE A 308 -19.21 6.06 7.47
CA PHE A 308 -18.38 4.86 7.45
C PHE A 308 -18.31 4.20 8.82
N PHE A 309 -17.99 4.95 9.88
CA PHE A 309 -17.96 4.40 11.24
C PHE A 309 -19.31 3.87 11.71
N ARG A 310 -20.42 4.53 11.35
CA ARG A 310 -21.76 4.03 11.67
C ARG A 310 -22.06 2.71 10.98
N MET A 311 -21.83 2.63 9.66
CA MET A 311 -22.01 1.39 8.91
C MET A 311 -21.13 0.26 9.45
N MET A 312 -19.87 0.56 9.75
CA MET A 312 -18.96 -0.39 10.39
C MET A 312 -19.48 -0.88 11.74
N ALA A 313 -19.98 0.03 12.58
CA ALA A 313 -20.53 -0.35 13.88
C ALA A 313 -21.77 -1.24 13.76
N ASP A 314 -22.64 -0.96 12.78
CA ASP A 314 -23.82 -1.78 12.51
C ASP A 314 -23.43 -3.17 11.99
N THR A 315 -22.52 -3.25 11.01
CA THR A 315 -22.01 -4.53 10.50
C THR A 315 -21.31 -5.37 11.57
N LEU A 316 -20.49 -4.74 12.43
CA LEU A 316 -19.82 -5.44 13.54
C LEU A 316 -20.83 -5.93 14.58
N ARG A 317 -21.91 -5.18 14.83
CA ARG A 317 -22.98 -5.59 15.75
C ARG A 317 -23.72 -6.81 15.22
N ASP A 318 -24.13 -6.79 13.95
CA ASP A 318 -24.84 -7.89 13.30
C ASP A 318 -24.01 -9.19 13.34
N ILE A 319 -22.71 -9.08 13.06
CA ILE A 319 -21.80 -10.23 13.11
C ILE A 319 -21.56 -10.69 14.54
N ALA A 320 -21.40 -9.78 15.50
CA ALA A 320 -21.23 -10.15 16.90
C ALA A 320 -22.47 -10.87 17.44
N GLU A 321 -23.69 -10.44 17.08
CA GLU A 321 -24.94 -11.12 17.41
C GLU A 321 -24.97 -12.54 16.83
N TYR A 322 -24.58 -12.70 15.57
CA TYR A 322 -24.46 -14.03 14.94
C TYR A 322 -23.41 -14.92 15.63
N GLU A 323 -22.29 -14.36 16.08
CA GLU A 323 -21.20 -15.08 16.76
C GLU A 323 -21.42 -15.27 18.28
N GLY A 324 -22.65 -15.09 18.77
CA GLY A 324 -22.98 -15.33 20.18
C GLY A 324 -22.42 -14.27 21.13
N GLY A 325 -22.25 -13.04 20.66
CA GLY A 325 -21.78 -11.88 21.42
C GLY A 325 -20.27 -11.61 21.33
N SER A 326 -19.51 -12.43 20.58
CA SER A 326 -18.08 -12.19 20.37
C SER A 326 -17.86 -11.08 19.34
N SER A 327 -17.17 -10.00 19.75
CA SER A 327 -16.84 -8.90 18.84
C SER A 327 -15.39 -8.95 18.40
N LYS A 328 -15.13 -8.51 17.17
CA LYS A 328 -13.78 -8.22 16.70
C LYS A 328 -13.13 -7.16 17.61
N MET A 329 -11.90 -7.42 18.03
CA MET A 329 -11.06 -6.46 18.73
C MET A 329 -9.97 -5.94 17.78
N LEU A 330 -9.82 -4.62 17.76
CA LEU A 330 -8.73 -3.92 17.10
C LEU A 330 -7.84 -3.32 18.17
N ASP A 331 -6.53 -3.42 17.97
CA ASP A 331 -5.51 -2.82 18.84
C ASP A 331 -5.59 -1.30 18.82
N PHE A 332 -5.79 -0.75 17.62
CA PHE A 332 -6.04 0.66 17.44
C PHE A 332 -6.83 0.95 16.16
N VAL A 333 -7.59 2.04 16.22
CA VAL A 333 -8.23 2.68 15.08
C VAL A 333 -7.77 4.13 15.06
N ARG A 334 -7.25 4.59 13.92
CA ARG A 334 -6.80 5.97 13.75
C ARG A 334 -7.27 6.57 12.42
N ILE A 335 -7.69 7.82 12.47
CA ILE A 335 -7.98 8.64 11.29
C ILE A 335 -6.68 9.33 10.88
N LEU A 336 -6.32 9.24 9.61
CA LEU A 336 -5.19 9.97 9.04
C LEU A 336 -5.72 11.13 8.21
N ILE A 337 -5.37 12.36 8.55
CA ILE A 337 -5.68 13.51 7.68
C ILE A 337 -4.76 13.43 6.46
N THR A 338 -5.35 13.15 5.29
CA THR A 338 -4.63 13.05 4.01
C THR A 338 -4.86 14.27 3.14
N LYS A 339 -4.05 14.43 2.09
CA LYS A 339 -4.20 15.54 1.12
C LYS A 339 -4.29 16.92 1.80
N TYR A 340 -3.60 17.08 2.92
CA TYR A 340 -3.61 18.32 3.67
C TYR A 340 -2.84 19.39 2.90
N ASN A 341 -3.42 20.58 2.75
CA ASN A 341 -2.74 21.70 2.09
C ASN A 341 -2.40 22.72 3.16
N THR A 342 -1.11 22.88 3.44
CA THR A 342 -0.63 23.70 4.55
C THR A 342 -0.92 25.18 4.36
N VAL A 343 -1.12 25.66 3.13
CA VAL A 343 -1.42 27.06 2.83
C VAL A 343 -2.92 27.35 2.69
N ASP A 344 -3.75 26.31 2.65
CA ASP A 344 -5.19 26.45 2.50
C ASP A 344 -5.85 26.68 3.88
N ARG A 345 -6.40 27.89 4.05
CA ARG A 345 -7.09 28.28 5.30
C ARG A 345 -8.33 27.43 5.59
N ASN A 346 -9.01 26.94 4.57
CA ASN A 346 -10.16 26.05 4.75
C ASN A 346 -9.71 24.68 5.25
N HIS A 347 -8.63 24.12 4.69
CA HIS A 347 -8.05 22.87 5.19
C HIS A 347 -7.56 23.02 6.63
N GLN A 348 -6.93 24.14 6.99
CA GLN A 348 -6.51 24.43 8.36
C GLN A 348 -7.70 24.44 9.33
N ARG A 349 -8.81 25.11 8.97
CA ARG A 349 -10.03 25.18 9.77
C ARG A 349 -10.68 23.81 9.95
N ILE A 350 -10.87 23.07 8.86
CA ILE A 350 -11.49 21.74 8.91
C ILE A 350 -10.60 20.76 9.68
N SER A 351 -9.28 20.81 9.48
CA SER A 351 -8.35 19.99 10.26
C SER A 351 -8.42 20.31 11.76
N ALA A 352 -8.56 21.57 12.15
CA ALA A 352 -8.72 21.93 13.56
C ALA A 352 -10.02 21.36 14.14
N TRP A 353 -11.11 21.37 13.37
CA TRP A 353 -12.38 20.76 13.78
C TRP A 353 -12.29 19.23 13.87
N MET A 354 -11.57 18.59 12.96
CA MET A 354 -11.30 17.16 13.05
C MET A 354 -10.55 16.84 14.34
N VAL A 355 -9.48 17.59 14.64
CA VAL A 355 -8.70 17.43 15.87
C VAL A 355 -9.56 17.61 17.12
N SER A 356 -10.42 18.63 17.16
CA SER A 356 -11.30 18.85 18.31
C SER A 356 -12.40 17.78 18.46
N THR A 357 -12.83 17.17 17.35
CA THR A 357 -13.95 16.20 17.35
C THR A 357 -13.46 14.78 17.62
N PHE A 358 -12.39 14.36 16.95
CA PHE A 358 -11.90 12.99 17.02
C PHE A 358 -10.78 12.79 18.05
N ALA A 359 -10.12 13.87 18.47
CA ALA A 359 -9.10 13.88 19.52
C ALA A 359 -8.05 12.77 19.34
N ASP A 360 -7.92 11.88 20.32
CA ASP A 360 -7.00 10.74 20.38
C ASP A 360 -7.22 9.68 19.29
N ARG A 361 -8.32 9.77 18.54
CA ARG A 361 -8.61 8.90 17.39
C ARG A 361 -7.95 9.38 16.10
N LEU A 362 -7.32 10.55 16.07
CA LEU A 362 -6.51 11.01 14.93
C LEU A 362 -5.05 10.63 15.12
N LEU A 363 -4.35 10.46 14.00
CA LEU A 363 -2.89 10.60 14.00
C LEU A 363 -2.52 12.07 14.19
N ASP A 364 -1.49 12.32 14.98
CA ASP A 364 -0.94 13.65 15.22
C ASP A 364 -0.36 14.21 13.91
N GLN A 365 0.36 13.36 13.19
CA GLN A 365 0.96 13.65 11.90
C GLN A 365 -0.11 13.66 10.79
N LYS A 366 0.10 14.57 9.83
CA LYS A 366 -0.82 14.78 8.70
C LYS A 366 -0.07 14.56 7.41
N MET A 367 -0.71 13.89 6.45
CA MET A 367 -0.14 13.68 5.14
C MET A 367 -0.48 14.86 4.22
N ALA A 368 0.49 15.75 4.03
CA ALA A 368 0.31 16.93 3.20
C ALA A 368 0.59 16.69 1.71
N ILE A 369 -0.08 17.46 0.84
CA ILE A 369 0.19 17.46 -0.60
C ILE A 369 1.52 18.14 -0.86
N THR A 370 2.31 17.55 -1.75
CA THR A 370 3.55 18.15 -2.25
C THR A 370 3.67 17.89 -3.74
N THR A 371 4.28 18.82 -4.47
CA THR A 371 4.54 18.63 -5.91
C THR A 371 5.38 17.39 -6.18
N ALA A 372 6.29 17.02 -5.26
CA ALA A 372 7.10 15.81 -5.40
C ALA A 372 6.24 14.54 -5.36
N LEU A 373 5.27 14.46 -4.44
CA LEU A 373 4.35 13.33 -4.34
C LEU A 373 3.44 13.23 -5.57
N ASP A 374 2.89 14.37 -6.01
CA ASP A 374 2.03 14.41 -7.21
C ASP A 374 2.80 13.98 -8.47
N MET A 375 4.03 14.49 -8.65
CA MET A 375 4.89 14.08 -9.76
C MET A 375 5.23 12.58 -9.70
N ALA A 376 5.53 12.05 -8.51
CA ALA A 376 5.83 10.63 -8.33
C ALA A 376 4.64 9.76 -8.80
N GLY A 377 3.43 10.10 -8.33
CA GLY A 377 2.20 9.41 -8.72
C GLY A 377 1.96 9.43 -10.23
N ASN A 378 2.19 10.58 -10.89
CA ASN A 378 2.00 10.72 -12.33
C ASN A 378 2.93 9.83 -13.17
N ILE A 379 4.15 9.55 -12.68
CA ILE A 379 5.09 8.65 -13.37
C ILE A 379 5.05 7.22 -12.79
N LYS A 380 3.97 6.88 -12.08
CA LYS A 380 3.74 5.58 -11.42
C LYS A 380 4.91 5.15 -10.53
N ARG A 381 5.48 6.08 -9.75
CA ARG A 381 6.51 5.80 -8.75
C ARG A 381 6.07 6.31 -7.39
N THR A 382 6.55 5.66 -6.36
CA THR A 382 6.44 6.15 -4.99
C THR A 382 7.48 7.22 -4.70
N LEU A 383 7.27 8.04 -3.67
CA LEU A 383 8.25 9.06 -3.28
C LEU A 383 9.60 8.41 -2.95
N TYR A 384 9.58 7.21 -2.38
CA TYR A 384 10.79 6.51 -1.96
C TYR A 384 11.68 6.06 -3.13
N GLU A 385 11.08 5.80 -4.30
CA GLU A 385 11.79 5.43 -5.53
C GLU A 385 12.42 6.62 -6.28
N LEU A 386 12.04 7.86 -5.96
CA LEU A 386 12.54 9.02 -6.68
C LEU A 386 14.01 9.32 -6.35
N GLU A 387 14.79 9.62 -7.38
CA GLU A 387 16.12 10.20 -7.23
C GLU A 387 16.01 11.69 -6.88
N VAL A 388 16.81 12.15 -5.93
CA VAL A 388 16.70 13.48 -5.27
C VAL A 388 17.10 14.66 -6.18
N SER A 389 17.17 14.49 -7.51
CA SER A 389 17.82 15.44 -8.42
C SER A 389 16.97 16.65 -8.84
N LYS A 390 15.63 16.51 -8.90
CA LYS A 390 14.72 17.61 -9.29
C LYS A 390 13.85 18.03 -8.10
N ASN A 391 14.02 19.25 -7.61
CA ASN A 391 13.30 19.84 -6.46
C ASN A 391 13.53 19.19 -5.09
N ARG A 392 14.81 19.08 -4.69
CA ARG A 392 15.26 18.55 -3.39
C ARG A 392 14.47 19.05 -2.17
N LYS A 393 14.16 20.35 -2.06
CA LYS A 393 13.39 20.90 -0.93
C LYS A 393 11.96 20.35 -0.86
N SER A 394 11.31 20.17 -2.02
CA SER A 394 9.95 19.61 -2.09
C SER A 394 9.98 18.12 -1.74
N TYR A 395 11.00 17.40 -2.23
CA TYR A 395 11.25 16.01 -1.88
C TYR A 395 11.50 15.80 -0.38
N GLU A 396 12.42 16.57 0.21
CA GLU A 396 12.74 16.48 1.65
C GLU A 396 11.50 16.75 2.50
N ARG A 397 10.72 17.78 2.18
CA ARG A 397 9.45 18.06 2.86
C ARG A 397 8.43 16.92 2.72
N ALA A 398 8.30 16.35 1.52
CA ALA A 398 7.40 15.23 1.27
C ALA A 398 7.83 13.99 2.06
N ARG A 399 9.15 13.75 2.17
CA ARG A 399 9.74 12.70 2.99
C ARG A 399 9.46 12.92 4.46
N ASP A 400 9.59 14.14 4.97
CA ASP A 400 9.33 14.45 6.37
C ASP A 400 7.87 14.15 6.75
N TYR A 401 6.90 14.50 5.89
CA TYR A 401 5.49 14.15 6.12
C TYR A 401 5.24 12.64 6.11
N LEU A 402 5.79 11.93 5.11
CA LEU A 402 5.60 10.48 5.00
C LEU A 402 6.27 9.72 6.14
N ASP A 403 7.54 10.03 6.43
CA ASP A 403 8.29 9.38 7.48
C ASP A 403 7.70 9.72 8.86
N GLY A 404 7.13 10.91 9.04
CA GLY A 404 6.37 11.29 10.23
C GLY A 404 5.11 10.44 10.42
N VAL A 405 4.23 10.40 9.41
CA VAL A 405 2.98 9.60 9.45
C VAL A 405 3.29 8.11 9.64
N ASN A 406 4.19 7.55 8.82
CA ASN A 406 4.50 6.13 8.87
C ASN A 406 5.26 5.75 10.15
N GLY A 407 6.12 6.65 10.67
CA GLY A 407 6.78 6.46 11.96
C GLY A 407 5.82 6.48 13.15
N GLU A 408 4.76 7.29 13.08
CA GLU A 408 3.70 7.27 14.10
C GLU A 408 2.91 5.95 14.06
N ILE A 409 2.57 5.46 12.86
CA ILE A 409 1.93 4.14 12.70
C ILE A 409 2.85 3.01 13.19
N GLU A 410 4.14 3.05 12.87
CA GLU A 410 5.16 2.12 13.40
C GLU A 410 5.18 2.14 14.93
N ALA A 411 5.14 3.33 15.55
CA ALA A 411 5.13 3.44 17.01
C ALA A 411 3.87 2.80 17.63
N LEU A 412 2.71 2.94 16.98
CA LEU A 412 1.46 2.28 17.41
C LEU A 412 1.55 0.76 17.30
N ILE A 413 2.12 0.23 16.21
CA ILE A 413 2.40 -1.20 16.01
C ILE A 413 3.31 -1.71 17.13
N LEU A 414 4.43 -1.03 17.37
CA LEU A 414 5.40 -1.41 18.40
C LEU A 414 4.79 -1.39 19.80
N ALA A 415 3.88 -0.45 20.10
CA ALA A 415 3.20 -0.39 21.39
C ALA A 415 2.33 -1.63 21.69
N GLN A 416 1.95 -2.41 20.67
CA GLN A 416 1.19 -3.66 20.84
C GLN A 416 2.07 -4.89 21.03
N TRP A 417 3.39 -4.74 20.91
CA TRP A 417 4.35 -5.82 21.10
C TRP A 417 4.93 -5.73 22.52
N PRO A 418 4.66 -6.72 23.40
CA PRO A 418 5.10 -6.69 24.79
C PRO A 418 6.60 -6.41 24.97
N GLY A 419 7.43 -6.80 24.01
CA GLY A 419 8.89 -6.60 24.05
C GLY A 419 9.38 -5.17 23.79
N SER A 420 8.57 -4.31 23.17
CA SER A 420 8.98 -2.99 22.68
C SER A 420 8.93 -1.88 23.74
N ALA A 421 8.26 -2.12 24.88
CA ALA A 421 8.10 -1.14 25.96
C ALA A 421 9.36 -0.91 26.82
N SER A 422 10.44 -1.66 26.58
CA SER A 422 11.65 -1.66 27.43
C SER A 422 12.68 -0.54 27.15
N GLY A 423 12.39 0.40 26.23
CA GLY A 423 13.36 1.44 25.80
C GLY A 423 13.16 2.86 26.36
N LYS A 424 12.12 3.13 27.15
CA LYS A 424 11.86 4.47 27.73
C LYS A 424 12.02 4.45 29.25
N GLY A 425 13.25 4.34 29.72
CA GLY A 425 13.60 4.54 31.13
C GLY A 425 14.93 5.25 31.26
N GLY A 426 14.90 6.56 31.54
CA GLY A 426 16.08 7.32 31.96
C GLY A 426 16.41 8.53 31.10
N ARG A 427 15.63 9.61 31.25
CA ARG A 427 16.12 11.01 31.24
C ARG A 427 15.00 11.99 31.61
N ASP A 428 14.51 11.87 32.84
CA ASP A 428 13.95 13.02 33.55
C ASP A 428 15.05 13.55 34.46
N ALA A 429 15.81 14.52 33.95
CA ALA A 429 16.58 15.41 34.81
C ALA A 429 15.62 16.53 35.23
N ALA A 430 15.25 16.54 36.50
CA ALA A 430 14.57 17.67 37.12
C ALA A 430 15.45 18.92 37.04
N PRO A 431 14.90 20.10 36.76
CA PRO A 431 15.55 21.35 37.13
C PRO A 431 15.20 21.71 38.58
N ASP A 432 16.18 22.28 39.26
CA ASP A 432 16.18 22.77 40.64
C ASP A 432 14.99 23.66 41.03
#